data_AF-A0A8T5QHX5-F1
#
_entry.id   AF-A0A8T5QHX5-F1
#
_cell.length_a   1.000
_cell.length_b   1.000
_cell.length_c   1.000
_cell.angle_alpha   90.00
_cell.angle_beta   90.00
_cell.angle_gamma   90.00
#
_symmetry.space_group_name_H-M   'P 1'
#
loop_
_entity.id
_entity.type
_entity.pdbx_description
1 polymer ?
#
loop_
_entity_poly.entity_id
_entity_poly.type
_entity_poly.pdbx_seq_one_letter_code
_entity_poly.pdbx_strand_id
1 'polypeptide(L)'
;MIMILFLLILSSFVLANADINNDGDVDIVDLVIVVNDFGSSNVISDTDSNGIVDIFDVVYVAVRIGTTPEPPEPPTQCTGTCKTSPCNTYTDCTTSPGNCTTGYCCKGTCTTPSGNVYYVATYGDDNNPGTEALPFRTVQKAINSVNANDTIFIKSGTYDLTGFSPKIYIPIRIIGEDKRNTVLKNGRTITFHNSLTVKNIKFTEFSGTVFKPLALSGEIIDGVTFENCIFDKVGGGIVDRESAGILTNFRIVNNEFNNLSSSGSIYAISMYRGIISNISITGNKFENMKAGTQGTGNAIAILLGTTTNRDTTKSINIINNTFKSIIGVVGGIDQNIEGHAVLAYGSDITVSSNFITDVNNAPDHEAIYLKASYSEISYNIIHNGGATVDGGGGDISIKGNGNFGNAIFGNKITGDYPGIGIYTQGEVNISNNYVKKHLGGMGVYSYELAGRAIYIKNNYIETKDRSITVYNAADGEIMNNAIISYESSLYYLSNSPNLNVHNNVECQGTNCNIVPPYPTCQNLGYICCDSCSGTAYPSYDTNCAYRKGKCCAVCG
;
A
#
# COMPACT_ATOMS: atom_id res chain seq x y z
N MET A 1 19.82 -56.54 36.05
CA MET A 1 19.15 -56.76 34.76
C MET A 1 18.26 -55.53 34.54
N ILE A 2 18.78 -54.38 34.07
CA ILE A 2 19.00 -54.00 32.65
C ILE A 2 17.72 -54.30 31.84
N MET A 3 16.92 -53.35 31.32
CA MET A 3 17.21 -52.28 30.32
C MET A 3 15.98 -51.33 30.29
N ILE A 4 16.05 -50.01 30.49
CA ILE A 4 16.41 -48.88 29.57
C ILE A 4 15.41 -48.65 28.40
N LEU A 5 14.60 -47.60 28.56
CA LEU A 5 14.41 -46.40 27.69
C LEU A 5 14.15 -46.50 26.16
N PHE A 6 12.98 -45.97 25.76
CA PHE A 6 12.67 -45.11 24.58
C PHE A 6 11.22 -44.60 24.81
N LEU A 7 10.87 -43.37 25.22
CA LEU A 7 11.03 -42.00 24.68
C LEU A 7 10.19 -41.70 23.42
N LEU A 8 9.20 -40.78 23.58
CA LEU A 8 8.45 -39.97 22.57
C LEU A 8 7.49 -40.79 21.66
N ILE A 9 6.23 -40.45 21.35
CA ILE A 9 5.54 -39.19 21.03
C ILE A 9 4.02 -39.43 21.18
N LEU A 10 3.27 -38.53 21.84
CA LEU A 10 1.93 -38.02 21.48
C LEU A 10 1.41 -37.11 22.60
N SER A 11 2.17 -36.06 22.87
CA SER A 11 1.67 -34.87 23.57
C SER A 11 0.93 -34.00 22.57
N SER A 12 -0.38 -34.15 22.46
CA SER A 12 -1.38 -33.13 22.10
C SER A 12 -2.70 -33.85 21.75
N PHE A 13 -3.50 -34.18 22.76
CA PHE A 13 -4.94 -34.25 22.49
C PHE A 13 -5.37 -32.80 22.28
N VAL A 14 -5.53 -32.44 21.02
CA VAL A 14 -6.14 -31.20 20.57
C VAL A 14 -7.53 -31.17 21.20
N LEU A 15 -7.76 -30.24 22.13
CA LEU A 15 -9.12 -29.93 22.56
C LEU A 15 -9.89 -29.52 21.29
N ALA A 16 -10.88 -30.32 20.90
CA ALA A 16 -11.70 -30.04 19.73
C ALA A 16 -12.39 -28.68 19.91
N ASN A 17 -12.08 -27.77 19.00
CA ASN A 17 -12.70 -26.46 18.93
C ASN A 17 -14.16 -26.63 18.45
N ALA A 18 -15.09 -25.83 18.97
CA ALA A 18 -16.48 -25.82 18.49
C ALA A 18 -16.66 -25.06 17.16
N ASP A 19 -15.60 -24.39 16.69
CA ASP A 19 -15.46 -23.86 15.33
C ASP A 19 -14.98 -25.02 14.44
N ILE A 20 -15.94 -25.65 13.77
CA ILE A 20 -15.82 -26.90 13.03
C ILE A 20 -15.25 -26.63 11.64
N ASN A 21 -15.49 -25.45 11.08
CA ASN A 21 -15.02 -25.05 9.75
C ASN A 21 -13.71 -24.23 9.77
N ASN A 22 -13.20 -23.87 10.96
CA ASN A 22 -12.03 -23.02 11.22
C ASN A 22 -12.13 -21.61 10.61
N ASP A 23 -13.31 -21.01 10.58
CA ASP A 23 -13.51 -19.63 10.12
C ASP A 23 -13.27 -18.57 11.20
N GLY A 24 -13.06 -19.00 12.45
CA GLY A 24 -12.69 -18.17 13.58
C GLY A 24 -13.85 -17.79 14.49
N ASP A 25 -15.09 -18.12 14.13
CA ASP A 25 -16.29 -17.91 14.94
C ASP A 25 -16.98 -19.26 15.18
N VAL A 26 -17.54 -19.48 16.38
CA VAL A 26 -18.47 -20.61 16.58
C VAL A 26 -19.87 -20.10 16.28
N ASP A 27 -20.43 -20.48 15.14
CA ASP A 27 -21.73 -19.98 14.69
C ASP A 27 -22.70 -21.10 14.25
N ILE A 28 -23.80 -20.70 13.60
CA ILE A 28 -24.83 -21.66 13.18
C ILE A 28 -24.34 -22.59 12.06
N VAL A 29 -23.32 -22.20 11.29
CA VAL A 29 -22.70 -22.99 10.23
C VAL A 29 -21.98 -24.19 10.84
N ASP A 30 -21.26 -24.01 11.95
CA ASP A 30 -20.62 -25.11 12.68
C ASP A 30 -21.64 -26.12 13.19
N LEU A 31 -22.73 -25.64 13.76
CA LEU A 31 -23.80 -26.51 14.27
C LEU A 31 -24.45 -27.30 13.12
N VAL A 32 -24.64 -26.66 11.96
CA VAL A 32 -25.19 -27.33 10.77
C VAL A 32 -24.25 -28.44 10.28
N ILE A 33 -22.93 -28.25 10.34
CA ILE A 33 -21.96 -29.28 9.95
C ILE A 33 -22.10 -30.51 10.85
N VAL A 34 -22.10 -30.32 12.18
CA VAL A 34 -22.21 -31.45 13.13
C VAL A 34 -23.55 -32.16 13.01
N VAL A 35 -24.65 -31.42 12.84
CA VAL A 35 -25.99 -32.02 12.67
C VAL A 35 -26.11 -32.82 11.37
N ASN A 36 -25.46 -32.39 10.28
CA ASN A 36 -25.45 -33.13 9.02
C ASN A 36 -24.68 -34.45 9.10
N ASP A 37 -23.73 -34.54 10.03
CA ASP A 37 -22.89 -35.72 10.24
C ASP A 37 -23.43 -36.67 11.34
N PHE A 38 -24.61 -36.40 11.90
CA PHE A 38 -25.18 -37.18 13.02
C PHE A 38 -25.27 -38.68 12.70
N GLY A 39 -24.70 -39.50 13.57
CA GLY A 39 -24.59 -40.96 13.43
C GLY A 39 -23.43 -41.45 12.56
N SER A 40 -22.58 -40.54 12.05
CA SER A 40 -21.38 -40.89 11.28
C SER A 40 -20.13 -41.05 12.17
N SER A 41 -19.01 -41.47 11.58
CA SER A 41 -17.68 -41.49 12.22
C SER A 41 -16.80 -40.33 11.74
N ASN A 42 -17.38 -39.19 11.38
CA ASN A 42 -16.61 -38.04 10.91
C ASN A 42 -15.83 -37.43 12.08
N VAL A 43 -14.51 -37.57 12.04
CA VAL A 43 -13.58 -37.13 13.09
C VAL A 43 -13.56 -35.62 13.33
N ILE A 44 -14.05 -34.81 12.38
CA ILE A 44 -14.12 -33.35 12.54
C ILE A 44 -15.37 -32.96 13.35
N SER A 45 -16.46 -33.72 13.17
CA SER A 45 -17.75 -33.49 13.84
C SER A 45 -17.89 -34.27 15.16
N ASP A 46 -16.99 -35.22 15.43
CA ASP A 46 -16.86 -36.00 16.67
C ASP A 46 -16.02 -35.22 17.72
N THR A 47 -16.68 -34.26 18.36
CA THR A 47 -16.08 -33.26 19.25
C THR A 47 -15.62 -33.83 20.60
N ASP A 48 -16.18 -34.96 21.04
CA ASP A 48 -15.73 -35.67 22.24
C ASP A 48 -14.80 -36.87 21.94
N SER A 49 -14.55 -37.13 20.64
CA SER A 49 -13.63 -38.15 20.12
C SER A 49 -13.98 -39.58 20.55
N ASN A 50 -15.28 -39.87 20.71
CA ASN A 50 -15.76 -41.19 21.12
C ASN A 50 -15.93 -42.17 19.93
N GLY A 51 -15.77 -41.69 18.69
CA GLY A 51 -15.83 -42.46 17.45
C GLY A 51 -17.18 -42.42 16.73
N ILE A 52 -18.18 -41.68 17.24
CA ILE A 52 -19.48 -41.46 16.60
C ILE A 52 -19.97 -40.04 16.86
N VAL A 53 -20.49 -39.37 15.83
CA VAL A 53 -21.15 -38.07 15.98
C VAL A 53 -22.54 -38.27 16.56
N ASP A 54 -22.79 -37.80 17.79
CA ASP A 54 -24.06 -37.97 18.48
C ASP A 54 -24.61 -36.67 19.10
N ILE A 55 -25.57 -36.81 20.02
CA ILE A 55 -26.23 -35.65 20.64
C ILE A 55 -25.28 -34.83 21.52
N PHE A 56 -24.23 -35.44 22.06
CA PHE A 56 -23.23 -34.74 22.86
C PHE A 56 -22.41 -33.78 21.99
N ASP A 57 -22.11 -34.15 20.75
CA ASP A 57 -21.40 -33.27 19.80
C ASP A 57 -22.27 -32.10 19.35
N VAL A 58 -23.54 -32.37 19.02
CA VAL A 58 -24.49 -31.32 18.66
C VAL A 58 -24.67 -30.33 19.80
N VAL A 59 -24.83 -30.82 21.04
CA VAL A 59 -24.96 -29.96 22.22
C VAL A 59 -23.64 -29.21 22.48
N TYR A 60 -22.49 -29.83 22.24
CA TYR A 60 -21.17 -29.21 22.43
C TYR A 60 -21.00 -27.95 21.57
N VAL A 61 -21.39 -27.99 20.30
CA VAL A 61 -21.35 -26.80 19.43
C VAL A 61 -22.50 -25.84 19.74
N ALA A 62 -23.73 -26.33 19.93
CA ALA A 62 -24.90 -25.48 20.15
C ALA A 62 -24.79 -24.55 21.38
N VAL A 63 -24.18 -25.02 22.47
CA VAL A 63 -24.00 -24.20 23.70
C VAL A 63 -22.86 -23.17 23.59
N ARG A 64 -22.09 -23.22 22.51
CA ARG A 64 -20.93 -22.36 22.24
C ARG A 64 -21.13 -21.43 21.05
N ILE A 65 -22.31 -21.42 20.42
CA ILE A 65 -22.65 -20.43 19.39
C ILE A 65 -22.49 -19.03 19.96
N GLY A 66 -21.76 -18.18 19.22
CA GLY A 66 -21.40 -16.82 19.61
C GLY A 66 -20.17 -16.72 20.51
N THR A 67 -19.47 -17.83 20.76
CA THR A 67 -18.13 -17.81 21.38
C THR A 67 -17.06 -17.74 20.30
N THR A 68 -16.01 -16.96 20.52
CA THR A 68 -14.77 -17.07 19.75
C THR A 68 -13.90 -18.13 20.43
N PRO A 69 -13.17 -18.99 19.68
CA PRO A 69 -12.30 -20.01 20.28
C PRO A 69 -11.37 -19.42 21.33
N GLU A 70 -11.37 -19.99 22.54
CA GLU A 70 -10.43 -19.58 23.59
C GLU A 70 -9.00 -19.90 23.12
N PRO A 71 -8.06 -18.94 23.16
CA PRO A 71 -6.66 -19.21 22.84
C PRO A 71 -6.13 -20.31 23.74
N PRO A 72 -5.15 -21.14 23.29
CA PRO A 72 -4.56 -22.17 24.14
C PRO A 72 -4.13 -21.59 25.49
N GLU A 73 -4.46 -22.29 26.59
CA GLU A 73 -4.20 -21.85 27.96
C GLU A 73 -2.80 -21.23 28.12
N PRO A 74 -2.68 -20.04 28.73
CA PRO A 74 -1.40 -19.36 28.85
C PRO A 74 -0.50 -20.12 29.83
N PRO A 75 0.81 -20.30 29.52
CA PRO A 75 1.74 -20.78 30.51
C PRO A 75 1.83 -19.82 31.70
N THR A 76 1.99 -20.43 32.87
CA THR A 76 2.28 -19.89 34.21
C THR A 76 2.86 -18.47 34.29
N GLN A 77 2.22 -17.66 35.14
CA GLN A 77 2.70 -16.47 35.88
C GLN A 77 3.81 -15.60 35.27
N CYS A 78 3.49 -14.32 35.02
CA CYS A 78 4.49 -13.29 34.74
C CYS A 78 5.44 -13.11 35.94
N THR A 79 6.70 -13.48 35.76
CA THR A 79 7.82 -13.16 36.66
C THR A 79 8.49 -11.87 36.17
N GLY A 80 7.95 -10.70 36.54
CA GLY A 80 8.50 -9.42 36.09
C GLY A 80 8.36 -8.27 37.10
N THR A 81 9.34 -7.34 37.07
CA THR A 81 9.41 -6.13 37.90
C THR A 81 8.68 -4.95 37.25
N CYS A 82 7.84 -4.24 38.02
CA CYS A 82 7.11 -3.03 37.61
C CYS A 82 8.07 -1.89 37.18
N LYS A 83 7.71 -1.09 36.17
CA LYS A 83 8.49 0.09 35.72
C LYS A 83 7.65 1.38 35.57
N THR A 84 8.33 2.52 35.63
CA THR A 84 7.78 3.89 35.72
C THR A 84 7.66 4.65 34.39
N SER A 85 8.09 4.08 33.25
CA SER A 85 8.01 4.75 31.93
C SER A 85 7.26 3.90 30.89
N PRO A 86 6.41 4.51 30.03
CA PRO A 86 5.63 3.79 29.03
C PRO A 86 6.53 3.31 27.87
N CYS A 87 6.42 2.03 27.51
CA CYS A 87 7.00 1.53 26.26
C CYS A 87 6.00 1.72 25.11
N ASN A 88 6.54 2.07 23.95
CA ASN A 88 5.84 2.59 22.79
C ASN A 88 5.46 1.51 21.75
N THR A 89 5.58 0.23 22.09
CA THR A 89 5.21 -0.91 21.21
C THR A 89 4.34 -1.96 21.88
N TYR A 90 3.64 -1.64 22.98
CA TYR A 90 2.65 -2.55 23.57
C TYR A 90 1.30 -2.45 22.87
N THR A 91 0.71 -3.60 22.57
CA THR A 91 -0.65 -3.74 22.02
C THR A 91 -1.74 -3.82 23.10
N ASP A 92 -1.39 -3.82 24.39
CA ASP A 92 -2.39 -4.01 25.46
C ASP A 92 -2.01 -3.29 26.77
N CYS A 93 -1.87 -1.97 26.71
CA CYS A 93 -1.79 -1.14 27.91
C CYS A 93 -3.22 -0.79 28.36
N THR A 94 -3.90 -1.67 29.11
CA THR A 94 -5.19 -1.36 29.73
C THR A 94 -5.02 -0.86 31.15
N THR A 95 -5.83 0.15 31.53
CA THR A 95 -5.94 0.59 32.91
C THR A 95 -6.91 -0.33 33.69
N SER A 96 -6.37 -1.41 34.27
CA SER A 96 -6.94 -2.32 35.29
C SER A 96 -7.94 -3.43 34.86
N PRO A 97 -8.10 -4.55 35.64
CA PRO A 97 -7.65 -4.78 37.03
C PRO A 97 -6.70 -5.97 37.26
N GLY A 98 -5.60 -5.67 37.94
CA GLY A 98 -4.64 -6.61 38.55
C GLY A 98 -3.55 -5.77 39.21
N ASN A 99 -3.40 -5.84 40.53
CA ASN A 99 -2.74 -4.81 41.35
C ASN A 99 -1.28 -4.50 40.94
N CYS A 100 -1.08 -3.42 40.18
CA CYS A 100 0.17 -2.66 40.09
C CYS A 100 0.04 -1.49 41.10
N THR A 101 0.67 -1.54 42.28
CA THR A 101 0.51 -0.49 43.33
C THR A 101 1.10 0.86 42.93
N THR A 102 2.06 0.89 41.98
CA THR A 102 2.46 2.07 41.18
C THR A 102 3.14 1.59 39.86
N GLY A 103 2.65 1.98 38.68
CA GLY A 103 3.27 1.65 37.37
C GLY A 103 2.31 0.99 36.35
N TYR A 104 2.82 0.59 35.18
CA TYR A 104 2.08 -0.12 34.12
C TYR A 104 2.37 -1.64 34.17
N CYS A 105 1.34 -2.45 33.92
CA CYS A 105 1.40 -3.91 33.83
C CYS A 105 1.31 -4.30 32.33
N CYS A 106 2.34 -4.91 31.73
CA CYS A 106 2.37 -5.25 30.29
C CYS A 106 2.75 -6.73 30.03
N LYS A 107 2.12 -7.38 29.03
CA LYS A 107 2.48 -8.75 28.55
C LYS A 107 3.29 -8.66 27.23
N GLY A 108 4.47 -9.27 27.20
CA GLY A 108 5.40 -9.27 26.05
C GLY A 108 6.86 -9.08 26.51
N THR A 109 7.83 -9.20 25.60
CA THR A 109 9.21 -8.79 25.90
C THR A 109 9.27 -7.26 25.95
N CYS A 110 9.58 -6.70 27.13
CA CYS A 110 10.11 -5.34 27.24
C CYS A 110 11.44 -5.30 26.47
N THR A 111 11.43 -5.03 25.17
CA THR A 111 12.59 -4.35 24.58
C THR A 111 12.44 -2.89 25.01
N THR A 112 13.06 -2.53 26.13
CA THR A 112 13.51 -1.15 26.28
C THR A 112 14.18 -0.77 24.97
N PRO A 113 13.96 0.45 24.42
CA PRO A 113 14.75 0.92 23.28
C PRO A 113 16.20 0.52 23.58
N SER A 114 16.73 -0.37 22.75
CA SER A 114 18.06 -0.92 22.96
C SER A 114 19.01 0.23 22.69
N GLY A 115 19.24 1.13 23.65
CA GLY A 115 19.95 2.36 23.40
C GLY A 115 19.50 3.51 24.30
N ASN A 116 20.43 4.43 24.55
CA ASN A 116 20.21 5.64 25.30
C ASN A 116 19.34 6.62 24.51
N VAL A 117 18.67 7.53 25.22
CA VAL A 117 17.95 8.65 24.62
C VAL A 117 18.74 9.93 24.86
N TYR A 118 19.06 10.62 23.76
CA TYR A 118 19.70 11.93 23.78
C TYR A 118 18.73 13.00 23.35
N TYR A 119 18.65 14.08 24.12
CA TYR A 119 17.70 15.16 23.92
C TYR A 119 18.35 16.33 23.21
N VAL A 120 17.63 16.91 22.25
CA VAL A 120 17.98 18.15 21.57
C VAL A 120 16.89 19.18 21.85
N ALA A 121 17.28 20.38 22.26
CA ALA A 121 16.36 21.49 22.51
C ALA A 121 16.94 22.82 22.05
N THR A 122 16.07 23.75 21.66
CA THR A 122 16.48 25.12 21.26
C THR A 122 17.07 25.96 22.40
N TYR A 123 17.02 25.47 23.63
CA TYR A 123 17.65 26.11 24.80
C TYR A 123 18.83 25.30 25.34
N GLY A 124 19.22 24.21 24.66
CA GLY A 124 20.34 23.36 25.06
C GLY A 124 21.72 23.99 24.84
N ASP A 125 22.75 23.22 25.17
CA ASP A 125 24.17 23.54 24.95
C ASP A 125 24.87 22.28 24.44
N ASP A 126 25.73 22.38 23.42
CA ASP A 126 26.45 21.22 22.87
C ASP A 126 27.58 20.68 23.78
N ASN A 127 27.86 21.38 24.89
CA ASN A 127 28.68 20.89 26.00
C ASN A 127 27.90 20.08 27.04
N ASN A 128 26.56 20.09 26.98
CA ASN A 128 25.74 19.29 27.88
C ASN A 128 25.90 17.78 27.60
N PRO A 129 25.54 16.89 28.54
CA PRO A 129 25.57 15.45 28.32
C PRO A 129 24.45 14.93 27.38
N GLY A 130 23.50 15.76 26.97
CA GLY A 130 22.37 15.36 26.12
C GLY A 130 21.25 14.66 26.88
N THR A 131 21.13 14.88 28.19
CA THR A 131 19.99 14.40 28.99
C THR A 131 18.77 15.30 28.80
N GLU A 132 17.58 14.89 29.26
CA GLU A 132 16.39 15.74 29.13
C GLU A 132 16.53 17.08 29.86
N ALA A 133 17.14 17.08 31.04
CA ALA A 133 17.38 18.28 31.84
C ALA A 133 18.51 19.15 31.27
N LEU A 134 19.51 18.54 30.63
CA LEU A 134 20.64 19.21 29.99
C LEU A 134 20.77 18.71 28.55
N PRO A 135 19.90 19.19 27.64
CA PRO A 135 19.88 18.72 26.26
C PRO A 135 21.01 19.35 25.44
N PHE A 136 21.37 18.69 24.34
CA PHE A 136 22.21 19.28 23.30
C PHE A 136 21.49 20.46 22.62
N ARG A 137 22.26 21.40 22.07
CA ARG A 137 21.72 22.52 21.29
C ARG A 137 21.43 22.13 19.85
N THR A 138 22.26 21.26 19.27
CA THR A 138 22.22 20.92 17.85
C THR A 138 21.95 19.45 17.58
N VAL A 139 21.27 19.18 16.45
CA VAL A 139 21.03 17.82 15.94
C VAL A 139 22.36 17.15 15.55
N GLN A 140 23.33 17.92 15.03
CA GLN A 140 24.65 17.40 14.67
C GLN A 140 25.41 16.86 15.89
N LYS A 141 25.35 17.56 17.03
CA LYS A 141 25.97 17.08 18.26
C LYS A 141 25.35 15.75 18.70
N ALA A 142 24.02 15.62 18.63
CA ALA A 142 23.34 14.38 18.97
C ALA A 142 23.76 13.23 18.04
N ILE A 143 23.77 13.43 16.72
CA ILE A 143 24.22 12.41 15.75
C ILE A 143 25.66 11.95 16.02
N ASN A 144 26.54 12.87 16.42
CA ASN A 144 27.94 12.53 16.71
C ASN A 144 28.12 11.80 18.06
N SER A 145 27.10 11.77 18.92
CA SER A 145 27.18 11.25 20.29
C SER A 145 26.48 9.90 20.47
N VAL A 146 25.61 9.53 19.54
CA VAL A 146 24.83 8.28 19.61
C VAL A 146 25.62 7.05 19.17
N ASN A 147 25.30 5.91 19.78
CA ASN A 147 25.71 4.58 19.36
C ASN A 147 24.57 3.87 18.62
N ALA A 148 24.87 2.69 18.09
CA ALA A 148 23.88 1.84 17.45
C ALA A 148 22.67 1.60 18.36
N ASN A 149 21.49 1.80 17.78
CA ASN A 149 20.14 1.66 18.32
C ASN A 149 19.71 2.75 19.34
N ASP A 150 20.56 3.74 19.62
CA ASP A 150 20.19 4.92 20.42
C ASP A 150 19.11 5.78 19.73
N THR A 151 18.43 6.60 20.53
CA THR A 151 17.39 7.54 20.08
C THR A 151 17.84 8.99 20.28
N ILE A 152 17.68 9.80 19.24
CA ILE A 152 17.73 11.26 19.30
C ILE A 152 16.29 11.77 19.41
N PHE A 153 15.96 12.38 20.54
CA PHE A 153 14.66 13.01 20.79
C PHE A 153 14.76 14.53 20.66
N ILE A 154 14.02 15.12 19.73
CA ILE A 154 14.11 16.54 19.41
C ILE A 154 12.86 17.25 19.93
N LYS A 155 13.02 18.09 20.96
CA LYS A 155 11.95 18.92 21.52
C LYS A 155 11.42 19.90 20.47
N SER A 156 10.17 20.31 20.61
CA SER A 156 9.52 21.31 19.75
C SER A 156 10.39 22.56 19.63
N GLY A 157 10.46 23.10 18.42
CA GLY A 157 11.33 24.22 18.09
C GLY A 157 11.76 24.18 16.63
N THR A 158 12.35 25.28 16.17
CA THR A 158 12.93 25.39 14.83
C THR A 158 14.45 25.31 14.93
N TYR A 159 15.03 24.37 14.18
CA TYR A 159 16.47 24.13 14.13
C TYR A 159 16.97 24.39 12.71
N ASP A 160 17.89 25.35 12.59
CA ASP A 160 18.56 25.63 11.33
C ASP A 160 19.68 24.62 11.10
N LEU A 161 19.60 23.91 9.99
CA LEU A 161 20.53 22.88 9.55
C LEU A 161 21.40 23.35 8.38
N THR A 162 21.63 24.65 8.24
CA THR A 162 22.52 25.19 7.21
C THR A 162 23.88 24.47 7.24
N GLY A 163 24.22 23.81 6.13
CA GLY A 163 25.48 23.07 6.00
C GLY A 163 25.45 21.62 6.52
N PHE A 164 24.39 21.21 7.20
CA PHE A 164 24.20 19.86 7.74
C PHE A 164 23.98 18.83 6.64
N SER A 165 24.92 17.89 6.49
CA SER A 165 24.86 16.77 5.54
C SER A 165 25.53 15.52 6.12
N PRO A 166 24.96 14.94 7.19
CA PRO A 166 25.58 13.81 7.87
C PRO A 166 25.48 12.53 7.03
N LYS A 167 26.43 11.62 7.30
CA LYS A 167 26.37 10.21 6.88
C LYS A 167 26.18 9.34 8.12
N ILE A 168 25.13 8.53 8.12
CA ILE A 168 24.75 7.67 9.25
C ILE A 168 25.08 6.22 8.88
N TYR A 169 26.01 5.61 9.63
CA TYR A 169 26.48 4.24 9.39
C TYR A 169 25.95 3.22 10.40
N ILE A 170 25.35 3.69 11.48
CA ILE A 170 24.81 2.88 12.57
C ILE A 170 23.29 3.00 12.59
N PRO A 171 22.58 1.95 13.03
CA PRO A 171 21.13 2.02 13.18
C PRO A 171 20.78 3.04 14.26
N ILE A 172 19.92 4.01 14.00
CA ILE A 172 19.48 4.99 15.02
C ILE A 172 18.03 5.41 14.81
N ARG A 173 17.47 6.10 15.81
CA ARG A 173 16.11 6.66 15.76
C ARG A 173 16.17 8.17 15.96
N ILE A 174 15.48 8.94 15.13
CA ILE A 174 15.35 10.40 15.22
C ILE A 174 13.88 10.73 15.35
N ILE A 175 13.46 11.18 16.53
CA ILE A 175 12.05 11.35 16.87
C ILE A 175 11.83 12.80 17.31
N GLY A 176 10.91 13.49 16.65
CA GLY A 176 10.43 14.78 17.10
C GLY A 176 9.34 14.63 18.16
N GLU A 177 9.25 15.63 19.04
CA GLU A 177 8.16 15.74 20.01
C GLU A 177 6.81 15.94 19.32
N ASP A 178 6.76 16.74 18.25
CA ASP A 178 5.53 17.00 17.50
C ASP A 178 5.80 17.25 16.01
N LYS A 179 4.98 16.66 15.14
CA LYS A 179 5.18 16.70 13.69
C LYS A 179 5.14 18.10 13.07
N ARG A 180 4.40 19.05 13.68
CA ARG A 180 4.25 20.41 13.15
C ARG A 180 5.21 21.38 13.82
N ASN A 181 5.55 21.14 15.08
CA ASN A 181 6.33 22.06 15.91
C ASN A 181 7.81 21.68 16.04
N THR A 182 8.21 20.43 15.78
CA THR A 182 9.62 20.05 15.63
C THR A 182 10.04 20.25 14.17
N VAL A 183 10.64 21.40 13.88
CA VAL A 183 10.98 21.85 12.52
C VAL A 183 12.49 21.83 12.29
N LEU A 184 12.93 21.05 11.32
CA LEU A 184 14.30 21.03 10.81
C LEU A 184 14.32 21.74 9.45
N LYS A 185 15.07 22.84 9.32
CA LYS A 185 15.07 23.68 8.11
C LYS A 185 16.45 23.94 7.53
N ASN A 186 16.52 24.35 6.27
CA ASN A 186 17.76 24.73 5.57
C ASN A 186 18.84 23.62 5.47
N GLY A 187 18.43 22.36 5.64
CA GLY A 187 19.34 21.23 5.59
C GLY A 187 19.79 20.87 4.18
N ARG A 188 20.79 19.99 4.09
CA ARG A 188 21.17 19.26 2.88
C ARG A 188 20.78 17.79 3.04
N THR A 189 21.24 16.94 2.13
CA THR A 189 20.93 15.51 2.16
C THR A 189 21.56 14.80 3.35
N ILE A 190 20.74 14.04 4.07
CA ILE A 190 21.12 13.07 5.10
C ILE A 190 21.27 11.71 4.40
N THR A 191 22.49 11.18 4.37
CA THR A 191 22.76 9.86 3.78
C THR A 191 22.80 8.81 4.88
N PHE A 192 22.18 7.65 4.68
CA PHE A 192 22.22 6.56 5.65
C PHE A 192 22.54 5.22 4.97
N HIS A 193 23.36 4.43 5.65
CA HIS A 193 23.87 3.12 5.20
C HIS A 193 23.34 1.95 6.05
N ASN A 194 22.45 2.24 7.00
CA ASN A 194 21.88 1.25 7.92
C ASN A 194 20.42 1.57 8.22
N SER A 195 19.78 0.81 9.11
CA SER A 195 18.40 1.08 9.50
C SER A 195 18.24 2.48 10.08
N LEU A 196 17.12 3.12 9.80
CA LEU A 196 16.83 4.46 10.29
C LEU A 196 15.35 4.57 10.59
N THR A 197 15.01 5.05 11.79
CA THR A 197 13.64 5.43 12.13
C THR A 197 13.56 6.95 12.25
N VAL A 198 12.67 7.59 11.50
CA VAL A 198 12.37 9.02 11.62
C VAL A 198 10.88 9.20 11.88
N LYS A 199 10.53 9.92 12.95
CA LYS A 199 9.13 10.18 13.30
C LYS A 199 8.87 11.61 13.72
N ASN A 200 7.65 12.11 13.45
CA ASN A 200 7.10 13.34 14.03
C ASN A 200 7.97 14.58 13.80
N ILE A 201 8.52 14.76 12.60
CA ILE A 201 9.37 15.92 12.28
C ILE A 201 8.91 16.57 10.98
N LYS A 202 8.92 17.91 10.95
CA LYS A 202 8.83 18.68 9.71
C LYS A 202 10.21 19.01 9.17
N PHE A 203 10.50 18.57 7.94
CA PHE A 203 11.65 18.96 7.14
C PHE A 203 11.22 20.02 6.13
N THR A 204 11.88 21.17 6.11
CA THR A 204 11.49 22.27 5.21
C THR A 204 12.67 23.04 4.64
N GLU A 205 12.53 23.57 3.42
CA GLU A 205 13.54 24.45 2.80
C GLU A 205 14.91 23.78 2.67
N PHE A 206 14.94 22.45 2.47
CA PHE A 206 16.17 21.73 2.17
C PHE A 206 16.64 22.08 0.75
N SER A 207 17.95 22.20 0.55
CA SER A 207 18.52 22.56 -0.77
C SER A 207 18.40 21.45 -1.82
N GLY A 208 17.77 20.31 -1.50
CA GLY A 208 17.65 19.13 -2.34
C GLY A 208 16.84 18.04 -1.65
N THR A 209 17.14 16.77 -1.95
CA THR A 209 16.57 15.61 -1.25
C THR A 209 16.92 15.63 0.23
N VAL A 210 15.93 15.33 1.09
CA VAL A 210 16.14 15.22 2.54
C VAL A 210 16.91 13.95 2.92
N PHE A 211 16.43 12.77 2.50
CA PHE A 211 17.03 11.48 2.86
C PHE A 211 17.50 10.68 1.65
N LYS A 212 18.70 10.13 1.74
CA LYS A 212 19.29 9.23 0.73
C LYS A 212 19.68 7.90 1.40
N PRO A 213 18.92 6.81 1.20
CA PRO A 213 19.44 5.48 1.44
C PRO A 213 20.61 5.22 0.49
N LEU A 214 21.70 4.63 0.98
CA LEU A 214 22.83 4.24 0.15
C LEU A 214 23.38 2.89 0.58
N ALA A 215 22.91 1.81 -0.05
CA ALA A 215 23.48 0.48 0.11
C ALA A 215 24.48 0.23 -1.04
N LEU A 216 25.77 0.10 -0.73
CA LEU A 216 26.78 -0.28 -1.73
C LEU A 216 26.68 -1.78 -2.05
N SER A 217 27.42 -2.24 -3.06
CA SER A 217 27.44 -3.65 -3.45
C SER A 217 27.84 -4.53 -2.26
N GLY A 218 26.98 -5.49 -1.91
CA GLY A 218 27.16 -6.39 -0.75
C GLY A 218 26.63 -5.84 0.58
N GLU A 219 26.19 -4.58 0.63
CA GLU A 219 25.54 -4.00 1.80
C GLU A 219 24.03 -4.22 1.80
N ILE A 220 23.44 -4.20 2.98
CA ILE A 220 22.00 -4.34 3.21
C ILE A 220 21.54 -3.18 4.10
N ILE A 221 20.52 -2.46 3.63
CA ILE A 221 19.71 -1.59 4.48
C ILE A 221 18.40 -2.32 4.73
N ASP A 222 18.21 -2.72 5.98
CA ASP A 222 17.05 -3.47 6.46
C ASP A 222 16.38 -2.71 7.61
N GLY A 223 15.05 -2.60 7.58
CA GLY A 223 14.26 -2.09 8.71
C GLY A 223 14.23 -0.57 8.82
N VAL A 224 13.85 0.12 7.75
CA VAL A 224 13.75 1.60 7.73
C VAL A 224 12.32 2.03 7.96
N THR A 225 12.11 3.06 8.79
CA THR A 225 10.79 3.62 9.06
C THR A 225 10.78 5.14 8.95
N PHE A 226 9.89 5.68 8.13
CA PHE A 226 9.52 7.10 8.11
C PHE A 226 8.05 7.21 8.45
N GLU A 227 7.72 7.85 9.56
CA GLU A 227 6.34 7.89 10.06
C GLU A 227 5.92 9.27 10.52
N ASN A 228 4.73 9.71 10.09
CA ASN A 228 4.11 10.95 10.59
C ASN A 228 5.04 12.19 10.45
N CYS A 229 5.83 12.25 9.38
CA CYS A 229 6.70 13.37 9.06
C CYS A 229 6.09 14.27 7.99
N ILE A 230 6.56 15.51 7.91
CA ILE A 230 6.19 16.48 6.88
C ILE A 230 7.44 16.84 6.08
N PHE A 231 7.41 16.68 4.77
CA PHE A 231 8.42 17.12 3.81
C PHE A 231 7.82 18.26 3.00
N ASP A 232 8.19 19.50 3.31
CA ASP A 232 7.56 20.70 2.74
C ASP A 232 8.60 21.59 2.06
N LYS A 233 8.38 21.99 0.80
CA LYS A 233 9.33 22.85 0.06
C LYS A 233 10.75 22.27 0.01
N VAL A 234 10.87 21.02 -0.41
CA VAL A 234 12.14 20.30 -0.54
C VAL A 234 12.33 19.77 -1.96
N GLY A 235 13.58 19.47 -2.34
CA GLY A 235 13.94 18.93 -3.66
C GLY A 235 13.76 17.41 -3.80
N GLY A 236 13.27 16.74 -2.75
CA GLY A 236 12.94 15.32 -2.73
C GLY A 236 12.76 14.82 -1.29
N GLY A 237 12.03 13.73 -1.11
CA GLY A 237 11.81 13.12 0.20
C GLY A 237 12.89 12.09 0.53
N ILE A 238 12.60 10.83 0.20
CA ILE A 238 13.46 9.67 0.43
C ILE A 238 13.88 9.12 -0.94
N VAL A 239 15.08 9.47 -1.40
CA VAL A 239 15.49 9.22 -2.79
C VAL A 239 16.86 8.54 -2.82
N ASP A 240 16.86 7.30 -3.30
CA ASP A 240 18.05 6.57 -3.72
C ASP A 240 18.20 6.62 -5.26
N ARG A 241 19.42 6.90 -5.72
CA ARG A 241 19.79 6.86 -7.15
C ARG A 241 21.09 6.10 -7.42
N GLU A 242 21.75 5.62 -6.36
CA GLU A 242 23.14 5.15 -6.42
C GLU A 242 23.34 3.81 -5.72
N SER A 243 22.33 3.28 -5.02
CA SER A 243 22.44 2.00 -4.33
C SER A 243 22.66 0.86 -5.33
N ALA A 244 23.55 -0.05 -4.95
CA ALA A 244 23.84 -1.29 -5.67
C ALA A 244 23.60 -2.53 -4.79
N GLY A 245 23.40 -2.34 -3.48
CA GLY A 245 23.11 -3.38 -2.50
C GLY A 245 21.63 -3.72 -2.38
N ILE A 246 21.22 -4.11 -1.18
CA ILE A 246 19.84 -4.52 -0.86
C ILE A 246 19.15 -3.44 -0.05
N LEU A 247 17.96 -3.02 -0.50
CA LEU A 247 17.03 -2.18 0.25
C LEU A 247 15.80 -3.05 0.59
N THR A 248 15.60 -3.35 1.87
CA THR A 248 14.48 -4.21 2.30
C THR A 248 13.81 -3.73 3.58
N ASN A 249 12.54 -4.13 3.76
CA ASN A 249 11.72 -3.83 4.93
C ASN A 249 11.61 -2.32 5.23
N PHE A 250 11.28 -1.53 4.20
CA PHE A 250 11.02 -0.09 4.35
C PHE A 250 9.53 0.14 4.63
N ARG A 251 9.25 0.95 5.66
CA ARG A 251 7.91 1.37 6.05
C ARG A 251 7.82 2.90 5.98
N ILE A 252 7.05 3.41 5.03
CA ILE A 252 6.83 4.85 4.84
C ILE A 252 5.35 5.11 5.07
N VAL A 253 5.01 5.65 6.24
CA VAL A 253 3.64 5.64 6.76
C VAL A 253 3.17 7.02 7.20
N ASN A 254 1.99 7.45 6.75
CA ASN A 254 1.33 8.68 7.23
C ASN A 254 2.19 9.96 7.11
N ASN A 255 3.06 10.05 6.10
CA ASN A 255 3.86 11.24 5.84
C ASN A 255 3.16 12.20 4.87
N GLU A 256 3.49 13.48 4.96
CA GLU A 256 2.98 14.52 4.07
C GLU A 256 4.13 15.09 3.22
N PHE A 257 4.11 14.85 1.90
CA PHE A 257 5.05 15.41 0.93
C PHE A 257 4.37 16.55 0.18
N ASN A 258 4.66 17.79 0.59
CA ASN A 258 3.97 18.98 0.12
C ASN A 258 4.92 19.93 -0.60
N ASN A 259 4.48 20.51 -1.71
CA ASN A 259 5.20 21.59 -2.40
C ASN A 259 6.64 21.20 -2.78
N LEU A 260 6.85 19.95 -3.20
CA LEU A 260 8.16 19.49 -3.64
C LEU A 260 8.49 20.11 -4.99
N SER A 261 9.70 20.65 -5.10
CA SER A 261 10.16 21.27 -6.34
C SER A 261 11.67 21.15 -6.50
N SER A 262 12.13 20.91 -7.73
CA SER A 262 13.55 20.94 -8.09
C SER A 262 13.74 21.69 -9.41
N SER A 263 14.99 21.97 -9.79
CA SER A 263 15.30 22.53 -11.11
C SER A 263 15.25 21.50 -12.26
N GLY A 264 15.01 20.21 -11.94
CA GLY A 264 14.93 19.12 -12.91
C GLY A 264 13.81 18.15 -12.52
N SER A 265 14.08 16.85 -12.58
CA SER A 265 13.13 15.83 -12.13
C SER A 265 12.96 15.86 -10.60
N ILE A 266 11.75 15.53 -10.13
CA ILE A 266 11.38 15.56 -8.72
C ILE A 266 10.79 14.21 -8.31
N TYR A 267 11.23 13.73 -7.14
CA TYR A 267 10.78 12.45 -6.55
C TYR A 267 10.48 12.63 -5.07
N ALA A 268 9.30 12.18 -4.63
CA ALA A 268 9.01 12.14 -3.19
C ALA A 268 9.63 10.89 -2.55
N ILE A 269 9.39 9.72 -3.15
CA ILE A 269 9.99 8.46 -2.75
C ILE A 269 10.56 7.80 -4.00
N SER A 270 11.86 7.48 -3.97
CA SER A 270 12.49 6.73 -5.04
C SER A 270 13.48 5.71 -4.50
N MET A 271 13.36 4.47 -4.95
CA MET A 271 14.36 3.41 -4.79
C MET A 271 14.65 2.88 -6.18
N TYR A 272 15.79 3.30 -6.74
CA TYR A 272 16.02 3.21 -8.17
C TYR A 272 16.81 1.95 -8.56
N ARG A 273 17.84 1.56 -7.79
CA ARG A 273 18.77 0.48 -8.15
C ARG A 273 18.99 -0.49 -6.99
N GLY A 274 19.70 -1.58 -7.27
CA GLY A 274 19.95 -2.67 -6.32
C GLY A 274 18.80 -3.68 -6.26
N ILE A 275 18.78 -4.48 -5.20
CA ILE A 275 17.70 -5.41 -4.89
C ILE A 275 16.71 -4.68 -3.99
N ILE A 276 15.44 -4.63 -4.37
CA ILE A 276 14.40 -3.87 -3.65
C ILE A 276 13.31 -4.85 -3.24
N SER A 277 13.04 -4.97 -1.95
CA SER A 277 12.00 -5.90 -1.49
C SER A 277 11.28 -5.44 -0.24
N ASN A 278 10.07 -5.94 -0.01
CA ASN A 278 9.31 -5.71 1.22
C ASN A 278 9.15 -4.22 1.53
N ILE A 279 8.62 -3.48 0.57
CA ILE A 279 8.42 -2.03 0.68
C ILE A 279 6.95 -1.76 0.96
N SER A 280 6.65 -1.02 2.03
CA SER A 280 5.28 -0.59 2.37
C SER A 280 5.21 0.93 2.41
N ILE A 281 4.35 1.50 1.57
CA ILE A 281 4.06 2.93 1.47
C ILE A 281 2.56 3.10 1.72
N THR A 282 2.19 3.51 2.93
CA THR A 282 0.79 3.50 3.38
C THR A 282 0.34 4.82 4.00
N GLY A 283 -0.85 5.32 3.62
CA GLY A 283 -1.45 6.46 4.30
C GLY A 283 -0.74 7.81 4.04
N ASN A 284 0.18 7.88 3.07
CA ASN A 284 0.92 9.09 2.80
C ASN A 284 0.13 10.05 1.90
N LYS A 285 0.43 11.34 2.01
CA LYS A 285 -0.12 12.39 1.18
C LYS A 285 0.98 12.99 0.32
N PHE A 286 0.74 13.12 -0.98
CA PHE A 286 1.61 13.76 -1.96
C PHE A 286 0.82 14.89 -2.62
N GLU A 287 1.20 16.14 -2.39
CA GLU A 287 0.47 17.30 -2.92
C GLU A 287 1.42 18.36 -3.48
N ASN A 288 1.05 18.92 -4.64
CA ASN A 288 1.75 20.02 -5.31
C ASN A 288 3.22 19.69 -5.61
N MET A 289 3.46 18.56 -6.28
CA MET A 289 4.79 18.21 -6.76
C MET A 289 5.00 18.84 -8.14
N LYS A 290 6.09 19.59 -8.31
CA LYS A 290 6.38 20.30 -9.56
C LYS A 290 7.83 20.12 -9.99
N ALA A 291 8.02 19.55 -11.17
CA ALA A 291 9.34 19.47 -11.79
C ALA A 291 9.80 20.83 -12.35
N GLY A 292 11.12 21.01 -12.45
CA GLY A 292 11.73 22.26 -12.94
C GLY A 292 11.77 22.33 -14.46
N THR A 293 11.70 23.53 -15.02
CA THR A 293 11.46 23.81 -16.46
C THR A 293 12.64 23.53 -17.41
N GLN A 294 13.68 22.81 -16.97
CA GLN A 294 14.90 22.55 -17.75
C GLN A 294 15.09 21.03 -17.93
N GLY A 295 15.21 20.55 -19.17
CA GLY A 295 15.49 19.14 -19.49
C GLY A 295 14.31 18.17 -19.28
N THR A 296 14.61 16.91 -18.88
CA THR A 296 13.66 15.79 -18.65
C THR A 296 12.91 15.91 -17.32
N GLY A 297 12.23 17.04 -17.09
CA GLY A 297 11.62 17.40 -15.81
C GLY A 297 10.41 16.52 -15.42
N ASN A 298 10.67 15.28 -15.04
CA ASN A 298 9.68 14.30 -14.60
C ASN A 298 9.22 14.61 -13.18
N ALA A 299 7.94 14.43 -12.91
CA ALA A 299 7.37 14.51 -11.56
C ALA A 299 6.80 13.15 -11.18
N ILE A 300 7.49 12.44 -10.29
CA ILE A 300 7.10 11.08 -9.90
C ILE A 300 7.00 11.00 -8.38
N ALA A 301 5.81 10.76 -7.85
CA ALA A 301 5.64 10.68 -6.40
C ALA A 301 6.31 9.42 -5.84
N ILE A 302 6.05 8.24 -6.42
CA ILE A 302 6.67 6.98 -6.02
C ILE A 302 7.32 6.31 -7.24
N LEU A 303 8.63 6.07 -7.14
CA LEU A 303 9.41 5.30 -8.13
C LEU A 303 10.11 4.12 -7.47
N LEU A 304 9.74 2.88 -7.84
CA LEU A 304 10.34 1.66 -7.29
C LEU A 304 10.86 0.73 -8.40
N GLY A 305 12.17 0.53 -8.40
CA GLY A 305 12.87 -0.29 -9.39
C GLY A 305 12.99 0.38 -10.76
N THR A 306 13.56 -0.36 -11.69
CA THR A 306 13.78 -0.01 -13.09
C THR A 306 13.68 -1.27 -13.96
N THR A 307 13.82 -1.13 -15.27
CA THR A 307 13.97 -2.26 -16.19
C THR A 307 15.16 -3.16 -15.85
N THR A 308 16.23 -2.62 -15.26
CA THR A 308 17.48 -3.35 -15.02
C THR A 308 17.45 -4.27 -13.80
N ASN A 309 16.61 -3.95 -12.81
CA ASN A 309 16.44 -4.71 -11.56
C ASN A 309 14.99 -5.16 -11.36
N ARG A 310 14.24 -5.30 -12.45
CA ARG A 310 12.84 -5.76 -12.45
C ARG A 310 12.72 -7.11 -11.73
N ASP A 311 13.57 -8.08 -12.06
CA ASP A 311 13.46 -9.43 -11.52
C ASP A 311 13.83 -9.54 -10.03
N THR A 312 14.49 -8.50 -9.47
CA THR A 312 14.87 -8.43 -8.06
C THR A 312 14.05 -7.42 -7.26
N THR A 313 13.12 -6.71 -7.91
CA THR A 313 12.19 -5.78 -7.27
C THR A 313 10.87 -6.49 -6.99
N LYS A 314 10.51 -6.70 -5.71
CA LYS A 314 9.32 -7.50 -5.37
C LYS A 314 8.69 -7.17 -4.02
N SER A 315 7.46 -7.64 -3.81
CA SER A 315 6.75 -7.54 -2.53
C SER A 315 6.61 -6.07 -2.09
N ILE A 316 5.85 -5.33 -2.90
CA ILE A 316 5.64 -3.89 -2.75
C ILE A 316 4.16 -3.62 -2.50
N ASN A 317 3.88 -2.86 -1.44
CA ASN A 317 2.53 -2.45 -1.06
C ASN A 317 2.42 -0.91 -1.06
N ILE A 318 1.58 -0.37 -1.94
CA ILE A 318 1.28 1.07 -2.04
C ILE A 318 -0.22 1.25 -1.79
N ILE A 319 -0.58 1.51 -0.53
CA ILE A 319 -1.96 1.38 -0.05
C ILE A 319 -2.46 2.65 0.63
N ASN A 320 -3.71 3.06 0.38
CA ASN A 320 -4.36 4.17 1.08
C ASN A 320 -3.60 5.50 1.01
N ASN A 321 -2.87 5.78 -0.07
CA ASN A 321 -2.17 7.05 -0.25
C ASN A 321 -3.04 8.04 -1.03
N THR A 322 -2.81 9.33 -0.80
CA THR A 322 -3.46 10.43 -1.53
C THR A 322 -2.44 11.15 -2.41
N PHE A 323 -2.74 11.30 -3.69
CA PHE A 323 -1.92 12.00 -4.67
C PHE A 323 -2.74 13.10 -5.31
N LYS A 324 -2.20 14.32 -5.31
CA LYS A 324 -2.87 15.46 -5.88
C LYS A 324 -1.89 16.41 -6.53
N SER A 325 -2.18 16.80 -7.77
CA SER A 325 -1.37 17.79 -8.50
C SER A 325 0.10 17.35 -8.59
N ILE A 326 0.32 16.23 -9.26
CA ILE A 326 1.66 15.73 -9.60
C ILE A 326 1.94 16.20 -11.03
N ILE A 327 2.76 17.25 -11.16
CA ILE A 327 2.87 18.04 -12.38
C ILE A 327 4.31 18.01 -12.92
N GLY A 328 4.47 17.38 -14.08
CA GLY A 328 5.70 17.45 -14.88
C GLY A 328 5.91 18.83 -15.51
N VAL A 329 6.96 19.01 -16.30
CA VAL A 329 7.21 20.29 -16.98
C VAL A 329 6.15 20.59 -18.05
N VAL A 330 5.64 21.83 -18.02
CA VAL A 330 4.78 22.40 -19.06
C VAL A 330 5.65 23.12 -20.11
N GLY A 331 5.52 22.76 -21.39
CA GLY A 331 6.08 23.52 -22.50
C GLY A 331 7.56 23.26 -22.82
N GLY A 332 8.12 22.13 -22.37
CA GLY A 332 9.42 21.66 -22.86
C GLY A 332 9.35 21.26 -24.34
N ILE A 333 10.44 21.49 -25.06
CA ILE A 333 10.61 21.06 -26.47
C ILE A 333 10.77 19.53 -26.61
N ASP A 334 10.98 18.82 -25.49
CA ASP A 334 11.14 17.38 -25.41
C ASP A 334 9.81 16.68 -25.08
N GLN A 335 9.47 15.66 -25.89
CA GLN A 335 8.23 14.88 -25.76
C GLN A 335 8.26 13.80 -24.67
N ASN A 336 9.38 13.65 -23.93
CA ASN A 336 9.61 12.56 -22.97
C ASN A 336 9.48 12.99 -21.49
N ILE A 337 8.66 14.00 -21.22
CA ILE A 337 8.38 14.42 -19.84
C ILE A 337 7.37 13.42 -19.27
N GLU A 338 7.63 12.93 -18.06
CA GLU A 338 6.78 11.93 -17.38
C GLU A 338 6.15 12.49 -16.10
N GLY A 339 4.86 12.22 -15.90
CA GLY A 339 4.14 12.48 -14.66
C GLY A 339 3.53 11.20 -14.12
N HIS A 340 3.92 10.76 -12.92
CA HIS A 340 3.35 9.57 -12.28
C HIS A 340 3.06 9.75 -10.80
N ALA A 341 1.90 9.30 -10.35
CA ALA A 341 1.70 9.06 -8.91
C ALA A 341 2.48 7.82 -8.49
N VAL A 342 2.38 6.74 -9.27
CA VAL A 342 3.11 5.49 -9.03
C VAL A 342 3.76 5.01 -10.32
N LEU A 343 5.08 4.82 -10.29
CA LEU A 343 5.84 4.10 -11.30
C LEU A 343 6.63 2.97 -10.62
N ALA A 344 6.32 1.72 -10.94
CA ALA A 344 7.01 0.58 -10.34
C ALA A 344 7.30 -0.55 -11.32
N TYR A 345 8.42 -1.24 -11.08
CA TYR A 345 8.91 -2.37 -11.87
C TYR A 345 9.01 -3.58 -10.96
N GLY A 346 8.68 -4.78 -11.47
CA GLY A 346 9.05 -6.03 -10.80
C GLY A 346 7.95 -7.06 -10.70
N SER A 347 7.70 -7.59 -9.50
CA SER A 347 6.63 -8.58 -9.27
C SER A 347 6.03 -8.47 -7.88
N ASP A 348 4.84 -9.04 -7.66
CA ASP A 348 4.19 -9.00 -6.34
C ASP A 348 4.02 -7.54 -5.84
N ILE A 349 3.42 -6.71 -6.70
CA ILE A 349 3.17 -5.29 -6.44
C ILE A 349 1.66 -5.09 -6.28
N THR A 350 1.27 -4.54 -5.14
CA THR A 350 -0.11 -4.15 -4.85
C THR A 350 -0.22 -2.63 -4.79
N VAL A 351 -1.01 -2.06 -5.69
CA VAL A 351 -1.39 -0.63 -5.67
C VAL A 351 -2.90 -0.56 -5.38
N SER A 352 -3.26 -0.35 -4.12
CA SER A 352 -4.65 -0.47 -3.69
C SER A 352 -5.19 0.70 -2.91
N SER A 353 -6.47 1.02 -3.13
CA SER A 353 -7.21 1.97 -2.28
C SER A 353 -6.59 3.38 -2.24
N ASN A 354 -5.87 3.78 -3.29
CA ASN A 354 -5.28 5.12 -3.38
C ASN A 354 -6.28 6.10 -4.00
N PHE A 355 -6.17 7.37 -3.60
CA PHE A 355 -6.91 8.48 -4.19
C PHE A 355 -5.95 9.33 -5.02
N ILE A 356 -6.14 9.36 -6.33
CA ILE A 356 -5.25 10.03 -7.29
C ILE A 356 -6.04 11.05 -8.08
N THR A 357 -5.62 12.31 -8.00
CA THR A 357 -6.23 13.43 -8.71
C THR A 357 -5.18 14.28 -9.38
N ASP A 358 -5.42 14.66 -10.64
CA ASP A 358 -4.60 15.60 -11.39
C ASP A 358 -3.12 15.20 -11.44
N VAL A 359 -2.85 14.07 -12.07
CA VAL A 359 -1.52 13.72 -12.57
C VAL A 359 -1.49 14.22 -14.00
N ASN A 360 -0.99 15.43 -14.23
CA ASN A 360 -1.29 16.17 -15.45
C ASN A 360 -0.06 16.87 -16.04
N ASN A 361 -0.18 17.22 -17.32
CA ASN A 361 0.56 18.23 -18.07
C ASN A 361 1.89 17.80 -18.68
N ALA A 362 2.09 16.49 -18.86
CA ALA A 362 3.20 15.95 -19.65
C ALA A 362 2.67 15.25 -20.93
N PRO A 363 3.44 15.16 -22.03
CA PRO A 363 3.00 14.45 -23.23
C PRO A 363 2.78 12.94 -23.02
N ASP A 364 3.55 12.32 -22.12
CA ASP A 364 3.39 10.93 -21.65
C ASP A 364 3.19 10.95 -20.12
N HIS A 365 2.05 10.51 -19.63
CA HIS A 365 1.76 10.49 -18.20
C HIS A 365 0.70 9.46 -17.85
N GLU A 366 0.86 8.85 -16.68
CA GLU A 366 -0.06 7.88 -16.10
C GLU A 366 -0.11 8.01 -14.60
N ALA A 367 -1.29 7.87 -14.01
CA ALA A 367 -1.44 7.91 -12.57
C ALA A 367 -0.73 6.69 -11.97
N ILE A 368 -1.01 5.50 -12.52
CA ILE A 368 -0.37 4.25 -12.10
C ILE A 368 0.27 3.60 -13.32
N TYR A 369 1.58 3.49 -13.32
CA TYR A 369 2.36 2.73 -14.29
C TYR A 369 3.03 1.55 -13.56
N LEU A 370 2.71 0.33 -14.00
CA LEU A 370 3.46 -0.87 -13.62
C LEU A 370 4.14 -1.54 -14.82
N LYS A 371 5.40 -1.94 -14.66
CA LYS A 371 6.07 -2.95 -15.51
C LYS A 371 6.35 -4.20 -14.69
N ALA A 372 5.29 -4.94 -14.41
CA ALA A 372 5.31 -6.00 -13.42
C ALA A 372 4.51 -7.25 -13.79
N SER A 373 4.76 -8.33 -13.05
CA SER A 373 4.00 -9.58 -13.08
C SER A 373 3.43 -9.91 -11.69
N TYR A 374 2.39 -10.73 -11.63
CA TYR A 374 1.73 -11.12 -10.37
C TYR A 374 1.35 -9.92 -9.51
N SER A 375 0.87 -8.86 -10.15
CA SER A 375 0.63 -7.56 -9.52
C SER A 375 -0.83 -7.15 -9.63
N GLU A 376 -1.29 -6.39 -8.65
CA GLU A 376 -2.67 -5.98 -8.49
C GLU A 376 -2.79 -4.46 -8.44
N ILE A 377 -3.73 -3.93 -9.21
CA ILE A 377 -4.18 -2.54 -9.12
C ILE A 377 -5.66 -2.55 -8.76
N SER A 378 -5.99 -2.25 -7.50
CA SER A 378 -7.35 -2.45 -7.00
C SER A 378 -7.93 -1.32 -6.18
N TYR A 379 -9.25 -1.10 -6.32
CA TYR A 379 -9.98 -0.16 -5.46
C TYR A 379 -9.43 1.29 -5.44
N ASN A 380 -8.68 1.69 -6.46
CA ASN A 380 -8.18 3.06 -6.55
C ASN A 380 -9.27 3.98 -7.12
N ILE A 381 -9.26 5.23 -6.67
CA ILE A 381 -10.09 6.30 -7.21
C ILE A 381 -9.15 7.23 -7.97
N ILE A 382 -9.36 7.32 -9.28
CA ILE A 382 -8.50 8.07 -10.19
C ILE A 382 -9.35 9.07 -10.96
N HIS A 383 -8.98 10.34 -10.89
CA HIS A 383 -9.55 11.40 -11.68
C HIS A 383 -8.44 12.23 -12.33
N ASN A 384 -8.50 12.39 -13.65
CA ASN A 384 -7.44 13.06 -14.43
C ASN A 384 -6.05 12.43 -14.17
N GLY A 385 -5.93 11.13 -14.44
CA GLY A 385 -4.73 10.36 -14.14
C GLY A 385 -3.74 10.24 -15.30
N GLY A 386 -4.15 10.27 -16.57
CA GLY A 386 -3.29 9.84 -17.66
C GLY A 386 -3.61 10.37 -19.07
N ALA A 387 -2.63 10.12 -19.94
CA ALA A 387 -2.29 10.72 -21.23
C ALA A 387 -3.42 10.95 -22.25
N THR A 388 -3.13 11.89 -23.17
CA THR A 388 -3.86 12.10 -24.42
C THR A 388 -3.82 10.86 -25.32
N VAL A 389 -4.77 10.73 -26.25
CA VAL A 389 -4.97 9.55 -27.13
C VAL A 389 -3.75 9.05 -27.89
N ASP A 390 -2.71 9.88 -28.08
CA ASP A 390 -1.50 9.54 -28.84
C ASP A 390 -0.32 9.01 -27.99
N GLY A 391 -0.40 9.10 -26.65
CA GLY A 391 0.73 8.91 -25.72
C GLY A 391 1.05 7.47 -25.30
N GLY A 392 0.41 6.46 -25.89
CA GLY A 392 0.74 5.05 -25.62
C GLY A 392 0.53 4.59 -24.18
N GLY A 393 -0.20 5.31 -23.31
CA GLY A 393 -0.51 4.99 -21.90
C GLY A 393 -1.93 5.44 -21.48
N GLY A 394 -2.37 5.06 -20.27
CA GLY A 394 -3.70 5.40 -19.74
C GLY A 394 -3.69 5.89 -18.29
N ASP A 395 -4.85 6.16 -17.69
CA ASP A 395 -4.95 6.48 -16.27
C ASP A 395 -4.32 5.35 -15.41
N ILE A 396 -4.57 4.10 -15.81
CA ILE A 396 -3.85 2.90 -15.35
C ILE A 396 -3.11 2.27 -16.52
N SER A 397 -1.81 2.02 -16.36
CA SER A 397 -0.94 1.37 -17.33
C SER A 397 -0.26 0.14 -16.73
N ILE A 398 -0.37 -1.00 -17.40
CA ILE A 398 0.56 -2.12 -17.24
C ILE A 398 1.33 -2.28 -18.55
N LYS A 399 2.62 -1.94 -18.56
CA LYS A 399 3.44 -1.83 -19.78
C LYS A 399 4.68 -2.72 -19.75
N GLY A 400 5.12 -3.14 -20.94
CA GLY A 400 6.36 -3.88 -21.16
C GLY A 400 6.18 -5.37 -21.45
N ASN A 401 7.13 -5.92 -22.20
CA ASN A 401 7.14 -7.33 -22.57
C ASN A 401 7.26 -8.25 -21.34
N GLY A 402 6.54 -9.38 -21.38
CA GLY A 402 6.66 -10.43 -20.38
C GLY A 402 5.96 -10.13 -19.05
N ASN A 403 4.91 -9.30 -19.05
CA ASN A 403 3.99 -9.12 -17.92
C ASN A 403 2.91 -10.23 -17.93
N PHE A 404 2.65 -10.84 -16.78
CA PHE A 404 1.63 -11.90 -16.63
C PHE A 404 1.12 -12.01 -15.19
N GLY A 405 -0.03 -12.67 -15.02
CA GLY A 405 -0.65 -12.87 -13.72
C GLY A 405 -1.12 -11.57 -13.05
N ASN A 406 -1.37 -10.51 -13.83
CA ASN A 406 -1.77 -9.23 -13.28
C ASN A 406 -3.29 -9.08 -13.22
N ALA A 407 -3.78 -8.28 -12.27
CA ALA A 407 -5.18 -7.97 -12.10
C ALA A 407 -5.43 -6.47 -11.93
N ILE A 408 -6.47 -5.96 -12.58
CA ILE A 408 -6.97 -4.58 -12.43
C ILE A 408 -8.45 -4.67 -12.09
N PHE A 409 -8.82 -4.36 -10.84
CA PHE A 409 -10.21 -4.50 -10.45
C PHE A 409 -10.74 -3.53 -9.41
N GLY A 410 -12.04 -3.27 -9.46
CA GLY A 410 -12.70 -2.43 -8.46
C GLY A 410 -12.30 -0.95 -8.51
N ASN A 411 -11.60 -0.51 -9.55
CA ASN A 411 -11.13 0.88 -9.66
C ASN A 411 -12.23 1.78 -10.21
N LYS A 412 -12.26 3.03 -9.74
CA LYS A 412 -13.07 4.11 -10.30
C LYS A 412 -12.17 5.07 -11.06
N ILE A 413 -12.32 5.11 -12.38
CA ILE A 413 -11.50 5.89 -13.30
C ILE A 413 -12.39 6.89 -14.03
N THR A 414 -12.07 8.17 -13.87
CA THR A 414 -12.81 9.27 -14.51
C THR A 414 -11.83 10.30 -15.06
N GLY A 415 -12.27 11.14 -15.98
CA GLY A 415 -11.47 12.28 -16.37
C GLY A 415 -12.22 13.29 -17.22
N ASP A 416 -11.71 14.50 -17.17
CA ASP A 416 -12.22 15.69 -17.87
C ASP A 416 -11.42 15.97 -19.16
N TYR A 417 -10.46 15.10 -19.49
CA TYR A 417 -9.59 15.21 -20.66
C TYR A 417 -9.62 13.94 -21.53
N PRO A 418 -9.32 14.07 -22.84
CA PRO A 418 -9.11 12.92 -23.72
C PRO A 418 -8.03 11.99 -23.17
N GLY A 419 -8.22 10.68 -23.32
CA GLY A 419 -7.23 9.70 -22.89
C GLY A 419 -7.77 8.29 -22.71
N ILE A 420 -6.88 7.37 -22.37
CA ILE A 420 -7.22 5.97 -22.15
C ILE A 420 -7.47 5.73 -20.66
N GLY A 421 -8.55 5.03 -20.31
CA GLY A 421 -8.79 4.63 -18.91
C GLY A 421 -7.79 3.56 -18.45
N ILE A 422 -7.77 2.42 -19.12
CA ILE A 422 -6.89 1.29 -18.80
C ILE A 422 -6.09 0.91 -20.05
N TYR A 423 -4.77 0.94 -19.93
CA TYR A 423 -3.82 0.53 -20.96
C TYR A 423 -3.03 -0.70 -20.50
N THR A 424 -3.00 -1.76 -21.31
CA THR A 424 -2.32 -3.01 -20.92
C THR A 424 -1.47 -3.63 -22.03
N GLN A 425 -0.35 -4.21 -21.61
CA GLN A 425 0.49 -5.14 -22.36
C GLN A 425 0.75 -6.39 -21.51
N GLY A 426 0.60 -7.58 -22.10
CA GLY A 426 0.71 -8.86 -21.41
C GLY A 426 -0.61 -9.38 -20.81
N GLU A 427 -0.55 -10.51 -20.11
CA GLU A 427 -1.74 -11.17 -19.55
C GLU A 427 -2.28 -10.39 -18.34
N VAL A 428 -3.53 -9.94 -18.44
CA VAL A 428 -4.19 -9.13 -17.41
C VAL A 428 -5.67 -9.53 -17.30
N ASN A 429 -6.13 -9.65 -16.05
CA ASN A 429 -7.55 -9.74 -15.69
C ASN A 429 -8.11 -8.37 -15.32
N ILE A 430 -9.08 -7.86 -16.07
CA ILE A 430 -9.70 -6.54 -15.88
C ILE A 430 -11.15 -6.74 -15.46
N SER A 431 -11.49 -6.47 -14.20
CA SER A 431 -12.85 -6.74 -13.71
C SER A 431 -13.44 -5.75 -12.73
N ASN A 432 -14.76 -5.61 -12.71
CA ASN A 432 -15.48 -4.77 -11.73
C ASN A 432 -15.00 -3.31 -11.66
N ASN A 433 -14.45 -2.77 -12.75
CA ASN A 433 -14.02 -1.37 -12.80
C ASN A 433 -15.17 -0.48 -13.30
N TYR A 434 -15.16 0.78 -12.86
CA TYR A 434 -15.98 1.85 -13.42
C TYR A 434 -15.08 2.81 -14.17
N VAL A 435 -15.23 2.90 -15.48
CA VAL A 435 -14.39 3.71 -16.38
C VAL A 435 -15.28 4.69 -17.15
N LYS A 436 -15.07 5.99 -16.95
CA LYS A 436 -15.83 7.04 -17.64
C LYS A 436 -14.91 8.08 -18.28
N LYS A 437 -14.76 8.03 -19.60
CA LYS A 437 -13.90 8.89 -20.45
C LYS A 437 -14.72 9.56 -21.56
N HIS A 438 -15.67 10.40 -21.15
CA HIS A 438 -16.69 11.01 -22.02
C HIS A 438 -16.19 12.18 -22.90
N LEU A 439 -14.94 12.66 -22.72
CA LEU A 439 -14.36 13.78 -23.47
C LEU A 439 -13.20 13.36 -24.37
N GLY A 440 -13.45 12.48 -25.34
CA GLY A 440 -12.46 12.13 -26.39
C GLY A 440 -11.51 10.99 -26.03
N GLY A 441 -11.93 10.08 -25.15
CA GLY A 441 -11.09 8.99 -24.67
C GLY A 441 -11.57 7.59 -25.02
N MET A 442 -10.70 6.61 -24.73
CA MET A 442 -10.94 5.17 -24.84
C MET A 442 -11.05 4.53 -23.45
N GLY A 443 -11.75 3.40 -23.35
CA GLY A 443 -12.00 2.73 -22.08
C GLY A 443 -10.85 1.80 -21.71
N VAL A 444 -10.78 0.68 -22.42
CA VAL A 444 -9.71 -0.32 -22.31
C VAL A 444 -8.98 -0.41 -23.63
N TYR A 445 -7.65 -0.29 -23.58
CA TYR A 445 -6.77 -0.50 -24.72
C TYR A 445 -5.71 -1.53 -24.37
N SER A 446 -5.75 -2.69 -25.02
CA SER A 446 -4.77 -3.74 -24.84
C SER A 446 -4.06 -4.07 -26.14
N TYR A 447 -2.73 -4.06 -26.10
CA TYR A 447 -1.88 -4.33 -27.25
C TYR A 447 -0.74 -5.30 -26.89
N GLU A 448 -0.15 -5.95 -27.90
CA GLU A 448 1.03 -6.82 -27.71
C GLU A 448 0.84 -7.94 -26.68
N LEU A 449 -0.33 -8.59 -26.69
CA LEU A 449 -0.59 -9.75 -25.85
C LEU A 449 0.29 -10.96 -26.20
N ALA A 450 1.00 -10.94 -27.34
CA ALA A 450 1.95 -11.97 -27.76
C ALA A 450 1.41 -13.41 -27.64
N GLY A 451 0.12 -13.59 -27.96
CA GLY A 451 -0.55 -14.89 -27.81
C GLY A 451 -0.90 -15.27 -26.38
N ARG A 452 -1.15 -14.30 -25.50
CA ARG A 452 -1.66 -14.50 -24.13
C ARG A 452 -3.16 -14.22 -24.05
N ALA A 453 -3.76 -14.67 -22.96
CA ALA A 453 -5.18 -14.44 -22.68
C ALA A 453 -5.43 -13.04 -22.10
N ILE A 454 -6.63 -12.52 -22.35
CA ILE A 454 -7.14 -11.31 -21.71
C ILE A 454 -8.59 -11.52 -21.24
N TYR A 455 -8.91 -11.07 -20.04
CA TYR A 455 -10.26 -11.18 -19.51
C TYR A 455 -10.77 -9.81 -19.11
N ILE A 456 -11.90 -9.39 -19.69
CA ILE A 456 -12.55 -8.11 -19.41
C ILE A 456 -13.98 -8.40 -18.95
N LYS A 457 -14.21 -8.38 -17.63
CA LYS A 457 -15.44 -8.91 -17.02
C LYS A 457 -16.12 -7.94 -16.06
N ASN A 458 -17.45 -7.84 -16.11
CA ASN A 458 -18.24 -7.09 -15.12
C ASN A 458 -17.84 -5.61 -14.97
N ASN A 459 -17.33 -4.96 -16.02
CA ASN A 459 -16.95 -3.54 -15.97
C ASN A 459 -18.11 -2.65 -16.44
N TYR A 460 -18.12 -1.40 -15.98
CA TYR A 460 -18.87 -0.30 -16.62
C TYR A 460 -17.89 0.58 -17.37
N ILE A 461 -18.09 0.74 -18.67
CA ILE A 461 -17.19 1.47 -19.56
C ILE A 461 -18.02 2.46 -20.38
N GLU A 462 -17.82 3.74 -20.14
CA GLU A 462 -18.50 4.84 -20.84
C GLU A 462 -17.46 5.76 -21.48
N THR A 463 -17.48 5.86 -22.81
CA THR A 463 -16.44 6.53 -23.58
C THR A 463 -17.01 7.42 -24.68
N LYS A 464 -16.24 8.42 -25.09
CA LYS A 464 -16.56 9.16 -26.33
C LYS A 464 -16.21 8.36 -27.58
N ASP A 465 -14.99 7.82 -27.60
CA ASP A 465 -14.46 7.02 -28.72
C ASP A 465 -14.58 5.51 -28.38
N ARG A 466 -13.69 4.68 -28.92
CA ARG A 466 -13.70 3.22 -28.75
C ARG A 466 -13.70 2.80 -27.30
N SER A 467 -14.65 1.95 -26.91
CA SER A 467 -14.75 1.50 -25.52
C SER A 467 -13.74 0.41 -25.19
N ILE A 468 -13.64 -0.64 -26.01
CA ILE A 468 -12.71 -1.75 -25.80
C ILE A 468 -11.92 -2.01 -27.08
N THR A 469 -10.59 -1.92 -26.98
CA THR A 469 -9.66 -2.21 -28.07
C THR A 469 -8.70 -3.32 -27.65
N VAL A 470 -8.61 -4.39 -28.44
CA VAL A 470 -7.72 -5.53 -28.18
C VAL A 470 -7.00 -5.95 -29.45
N TYR A 471 -5.67 -6.09 -29.35
CA TYR A 471 -4.82 -6.59 -30.43
C TYR A 471 -4.05 -7.84 -30.01
N ASN A 472 -4.01 -8.83 -30.91
CA ASN A 472 -3.15 -10.02 -30.84
C ASN A 472 -3.37 -10.91 -29.59
N ALA A 473 -4.59 -11.01 -29.07
CA ALA A 473 -4.94 -11.95 -28.00
C ALA A 473 -4.97 -13.39 -28.56
N ALA A 474 -4.39 -14.37 -27.85
CA ALA A 474 -4.56 -15.78 -28.25
C ALA A 474 -5.92 -16.34 -27.86
N ASP A 475 -6.44 -15.90 -26.72
CA ASP A 475 -7.63 -16.43 -26.06
C ASP A 475 -8.19 -15.36 -25.09
N GLY A 476 -9.34 -15.64 -24.49
CA GLY A 476 -9.91 -14.83 -23.42
C GLY A 476 -11.40 -14.55 -23.57
N GLU A 477 -11.91 -13.69 -22.70
CA GLU A 477 -13.34 -13.37 -22.65
C GLU A 477 -13.58 -11.88 -22.40
N ILE A 478 -14.50 -11.29 -23.16
CA ILE A 478 -15.11 -9.99 -22.88
C ILE A 478 -16.58 -10.26 -22.57
N MET A 479 -16.95 -10.24 -21.28
CA MET A 479 -18.30 -10.62 -20.87
C MET A 479 -18.88 -9.82 -19.71
N ASN A 480 -20.20 -9.74 -19.68
CA ASN A 480 -20.97 -9.10 -18.62
C ASN A 480 -20.59 -7.63 -18.35
N ASN A 481 -20.10 -6.91 -19.34
CA ASN A 481 -19.80 -5.49 -19.20
C ASN A 481 -21.03 -4.65 -19.59
N ALA A 482 -21.15 -3.46 -19.00
CA ALA A 482 -21.97 -2.39 -19.56
C ALA A 482 -21.08 -1.43 -20.35
N ILE A 483 -21.37 -1.28 -21.64
CA ILE A 483 -20.49 -0.56 -22.56
C ILE A 483 -21.26 0.52 -23.31
N ILE A 484 -20.81 1.76 -23.17
CA ILE A 484 -21.37 2.94 -23.82
C ILE A 484 -20.27 3.61 -24.65
N SER A 485 -20.54 3.84 -25.94
CA SER A 485 -19.71 4.72 -26.80
C SER A 485 -20.56 5.78 -27.46
N TYR A 486 -20.14 7.05 -27.40
CA TYR A 486 -20.91 8.16 -27.96
C TYR A 486 -20.71 8.36 -29.46
N GLU A 487 -19.50 8.17 -29.98
CA GLU A 487 -19.15 8.56 -31.36
C GLU A 487 -18.49 7.45 -32.19
N SER A 488 -18.10 6.32 -31.60
CA SER A 488 -17.27 5.30 -32.25
C SER A 488 -17.80 3.89 -32.03
N SER A 489 -17.05 2.89 -32.49
CA SER A 489 -17.40 1.48 -32.27
C SER A 489 -17.17 1.08 -30.81
N LEU A 490 -18.04 0.23 -30.28
CA LEU A 490 -17.89 -0.32 -28.92
C LEU A 490 -16.62 -1.18 -28.79
N TYR A 491 -16.29 -1.90 -29.87
CA TYR A 491 -15.14 -2.80 -29.93
C TYR A 491 -14.23 -2.50 -31.12
N TYR A 492 -12.95 -2.80 -30.95
CA TYR A 492 -11.99 -3.03 -32.02
C TYR A 492 -11.13 -4.24 -31.65
N LEU A 493 -11.32 -5.36 -32.35
CA LEU A 493 -10.65 -6.63 -32.07
C LEU A 493 -9.81 -7.03 -33.30
N SER A 494 -8.49 -7.00 -33.16
CA SER A 494 -7.57 -7.30 -34.26
C SER A 494 -6.72 -8.52 -33.92
N ASN A 495 -6.60 -9.45 -34.88
CA ASN A 495 -5.80 -10.69 -34.75
C ASN A 495 -6.06 -11.46 -33.44
N SER A 496 -7.32 -11.56 -33.03
CA SER A 496 -7.73 -12.17 -31.75
C SER A 496 -8.79 -13.25 -31.97
N PRO A 497 -8.46 -14.35 -32.68
CA PRO A 497 -9.46 -15.26 -33.25
C PRO A 497 -10.26 -16.10 -32.23
N ASN A 498 -9.70 -16.36 -31.04
CA ASN A 498 -10.39 -17.13 -29.98
C ASN A 498 -10.94 -16.25 -28.86
N LEU A 499 -10.92 -14.92 -29.01
CA LEU A 499 -11.48 -14.02 -28.00
C LEU A 499 -13.01 -14.07 -28.05
N ASN A 500 -13.63 -14.59 -26.99
CA ASN A 500 -15.07 -14.74 -26.92
C ASN A 500 -15.73 -13.46 -26.36
N VAL A 501 -16.76 -12.96 -27.03
CA VAL A 501 -17.52 -11.77 -26.61
C VAL A 501 -18.98 -12.14 -26.43
N HIS A 502 -19.49 -12.06 -25.21
CA HIS A 502 -20.85 -12.49 -24.90
C HIS A 502 -21.41 -11.82 -23.65
N ASN A 503 -22.74 -11.81 -23.52
CA ASN A 503 -23.45 -11.31 -22.34
C ASN A 503 -23.13 -9.85 -21.94
N ASN A 504 -22.58 -9.03 -22.85
CA ASN A 504 -22.41 -7.60 -22.62
C ASN A 504 -23.74 -6.88 -22.89
N VAL A 505 -24.00 -5.82 -22.14
CA VAL A 505 -25.07 -4.86 -22.44
C VAL A 505 -24.45 -3.62 -23.04
N GLU A 506 -24.97 -3.22 -24.19
CA GLU A 506 -24.30 -2.32 -25.12
C GLU A 506 -25.22 -1.18 -25.52
N CYS A 507 -24.68 0.02 -25.59
CA CYS A 507 -25.41 1.17 -26.10
C CYS A 507 -24.49 2.13 -26.85
N GLN A 508 -24.93 2.59 -28.01
CA GLN A 508 -24.20 3.55 -28.83
C GLN A 508 -25.00 4.84 -28.99
N GLY A 509 -24.34 5.99 -28.87
CA GLY A 509 -24.96 7.31 -28.93
C GLY A 509 -25.34 7.87 -27.56
N THR A 510 -26.09 8.97 -27.55
CA THR A 510 -26.25 9.83 -26.36
C THR A 510 -27.39 9.43 -25.41
N ASN A 511 -28.31 8.55 -25.82
CA ASN A 511 -29.48 8.15 -25.04
C ASN A 511 -29.28 6.77 -24.38
N CYS A 512 -28.20 6.62 -23.63
CA CYS A 512 -27.84 5.35 -23.00
C CYS A 512 -28.16 5.34 -21.51
N ASN A 513 -28.93 4.35 -21.07
CA ASN A 513 -29.16 4.05 -19.66
C ASN A 513 -29.09 2.54 -19.46
N ILE A 514 -27.88 2.04 -19.26
CA ILE A 514 -27.59 0.61 -19.08
C ILE A 514 -26.79 0.41 -17.79
N VAL A 515 -26.96 -0.76 -17.17
CA VAL A 515 -26.22 -1.17 -15.96
C VAL A 515 -25.56 -2.52 -16.22
N PRO A 516 -24.40 -2.82 -15.61
CA PRO A 516 -23.76 -4.12 -15.80
C PRO A 516 -24.70 -5.28 -15.42
N PRO A 517 -24.68 -6.42 -16.15
CA PRO A 517 -25.50 -7.60 -15.83
C PRO A 517 -25.29 -8.12 -14.41
N TYR A 518 -24.07 -8.00 -13.88
CA TYR A 518 -23.73 -8.24 -12.48
C TYR A 518 -23.28 -6.92 -11.86
N PRO A 519 -24.23 -6.09 -11.40
CA PRO A 519 -23.91 -4.80 -10.83
C PRO A 519 -23.28 -4.99 -9.45
N THR A 520 -22.23 -4.24 -9.20
CA THR A 520 -21.44 -4.25 -7.97
C THR A 520 -21.25 -2.81 -7.51
N CYS A 521 -20.84 -2.64 -6.26
CA CYS A 521 -20.48 -1.33 -5.74
C CYS A 521 -19.53 -0.56 -6.67
N GLN A 522 -18.45 -1.23 -7.05
CA GLN A 522 -17.32 -0.64 -7.74
C GLN A 522 -17.63 -0.37 -9.20
N ASN A 523 -18.27 -1.32 -9.91
CA ASN A 523 -18.62 -1.14 -11.32
C ASN A 523 -19.83 -0.19 -11.53
N LEU A 524 -20.43 0.32 -10.46
CA LEU A 524 -21.38 1.43 -10.51
C LEU A 524 -20.77 2.76 -10.07
N GLY A 525 -19.46 2.80 -9.82
CA GLY A 525 -18.73 4.01 -9.47
C GLY A 525 -18.88 4.43 -8.00
N TYR A 526 -19.38 3.55 -7.14
CA TYR A 526 -19.37 3.73 -5.69
C TYR A 526 -18.07 3.20 -5.07
N ILE A 527 -17.83 3.61 -3.83
CA ILE A 527 -16.65 3.28 -3.05
C ILE A 527 -17.12 2.45 -1.86
N CYS A 528 -16.44 1.34 -1.56
CA CYS A 528 -16.68 0.60 -0.32
C CYS A 528 -16.00 1.32 0.85
N CYS A 529 -16.78 1.72 1.85
CA CYS A 529 -16.29 2.44 3.02
C CYS A 529 -16.92 1.88 4.30
N ASP A 530 -16.25 1.98 5.44
CA ASP A 530 -16.82 1.57 6.74
C ASP A 530 -18.06 2.42 7.11
N SER A 531 -18.05 3.69 6.71
CA SER A 531 -19.18 4.60 6.83
C SER A 531 -19.32 5.48 5.60
N CYS A 532 -20.53 5.97 5.33
CA CYS A 532 -20.79 6.91 4.24
C CYS A 532 -21.05 8.31 4.80
N SER A 533 -20.57 9.36 4.13
CA SER A 533 -20.91 10.76 4.43
C SER A 533 -22.36 11.14 4.05
N GLY A 534 -23.20 10.13 3.78
CA GLY A 534 -24.57 10.24 3.28
C GLY A 534 -25.27 8.89 3.23
N THR A 535 -26.35 8.77 2.46
CA THR A 535 -27.09 7.51 2.33
C THR A 535 -26.25 6.46 1.59
N ALA A 536 -26.03 5.31 2.22
CA ALA A 536 -25.46 4.15 1.56
C ALA A 536 -26.40 3.64 0.46
N TYR A 537 -25.86 3.14 -0.65
CA TYR A 537 -26.67 2.55 -1.73
C TYR A 537 -26.91 1.05 -1.44
N PRO A 538 -28.14 0.64 -1.09
CA PRO A 538 -28.41 -0.67 -0.50
C PRO A 538 -28.53 -1.82 -1.52
N SER A 539 -28.59 -1.54 -2.82
CA SER A 539 -28.99 -2.52 -3.84
C SER A 539 -27.86 -3.41 -4.41
N TYR A 540 -26.60 -3.23 -4.00
CA TYR A 540 -25.44 -3.88 -4.64
C TYR A 540 -24.41 -4.45 -3.63
N ASP A 541 -24.90 -4.79 -2.43
CA ASP A 541 -24.13 -4.95 -1.19
C ASP A 541 -23.21 -6.19 -1.13
N THR A 542 -23.35 -7.17 -2.03
CA THR A 542 -22.65 -8.46 -1.85
C THR A 542 -21.13 -8.39 -2.08
N ASN A 543 -20.61 -7.32 -2.69
CA ASN A 543 -19.18 -7.21 -3.07
C ASN A 543 -18.36 -6.25 -2.21
N CYS A 544 -18.97 -5.52 -1.26
CA CYS A 544 -18.19 -4.89 -0.18
C CYS A 544 -17.82 -5.89 0.94
N ALA A 545 -18.17 -7.17 0.77
CA ALA A 545 -17.95 -8.25 1.73
C ALA A 545 -16.50 -8.40 2.18
N TYR A 546 -15.51 -8.13 1.32
CA TYR A 546 -14.08 -8.20 1.70
C TYR A 546 -13.63 -7.15 2.73
N ARG A 547 -14.47 -6.15 3.06
CA ARG A 547 -14.15 -5.11 4.06
C ARG A 547 -15.25 -4.82 5.08
N LYS A 548 -16.33 -5.61 5.17
CA LYS A 548 -17.51 -5.26 5.99
C LYS A 548 -18.02 -3.81 5.73
N GLY A 549 -17.89 -3.34 4.49
CA GLY A 549 -18.12 -1.93 4.12
C GLY A 549 -19.48 -1.68 3.45
N LYS A 550 -19.89 -0.41 3.40
CA LYS A 550 -21.09 0.09 2.70
C LYS A 550 -20.73 0.69 1.35
N CYS A 551 -21.64 0.61 0.38
CA CYS A 551 -21.53 1.33 -0.88
C CYS A 551 -21.83 2.81 -0.73
N CYS A 552 -20.79 3.63 -0.82
CA CYS A 552 -20.86 5.07 -0.62
C CYS A 552 -20.49 5.83 -1.89
N ALA A 553 -21.16 6.95 -2.14
CA ALA A 553 -20.68 7.95 -3.10
C ALA A 553 -19.38 8.62 -2.59
N VAL A 554 -19.30 8.82 -1.27
CA VAL A 554 -18.16 9.38 -0.55
C VAL A 554 -18.06 8.70 0.81
N CYS A 555 -16.86 8.26 1.21
CA CYS A 555 -16.63 7.72 2.55
C CYS A 555 -16.87 8.80 3.63
N GLY A 556 -17.44 8.38 4.76
CA GLY A 556 -17.78 9.24 5.91
C GLY A 556 -16.66 9.45 6.90
#